data_AF-X1AVR2-F1
#
_entry.id   AF-X1AVR2-F1
#
_cell.length_a   1.000
_cell.length_b   1.000
_cell.length_c   1.000
_cell.angle_alpha   90.00
_cell.angle_beta   90.00
_cell.angle_gamma   90.00
#
_symmetry.space_group_name_H-M   'P 1'
#
loop_
_entity.id
_entity.type
_entity.pdbx_description
1 polymer ?
#
loop_
_entity_poly.entity_id
_entity_poly.type
_entity_poly.pdbx_seq_one_letter_code
_entity_poly.pdbx_strand_id
1 'polypeptide(L)'
;MSIEQEGKEDKKNDDLDLFKKRIEDAIVTQIFMELSVVKDNTRSLVLVTHGFIELLVNVLVDHYLKNSKKVTSDERSYPHSIKILLLNELGIIEDNQYKVFDWFRKLRNKAAHQPIFHVTKNDLKNLSPKKFREPKNFYNFCFEFMGGFWNQHIPIFRTKFAPGLGGENDEADGI
;
A
#
# COMPACT_ATOMS: atom_id res chain seq x y z
N MET A 1 26.48 -29.01 29.04
CA MET A 1 25.51 -28.48 28.06
C MET A 1 25.06 -29.66 27.22
N SER A 2 23.81 -30.03 27.36
CA SER A 2 23.26 -31.31 26.90
C SER A 2 22.81 -31.18 25.44
N ILE A 3 22.93 -32.25 24.66
CA ILE A 3 22.53 -32.37 23.24
C ILE A 3 21.09 -31.87 22.96
N GLU A 4 20.22 -31.88 23.98
CA GLU A 4 18.86 -31.32 23.92
C GLU A 4 18.78 -29.78 23.84
N GLN A 5 19.83 -29.06 24.23
CA GLN A 5 19.90 -27.60 24.15
C GLN A 5 20.33 -27.15 22.74
N GLU A 6 21.30 -27.84 22.12
CA GLU A 6 21.72 -27.60 20.73
C GLU A 6 20.57 -27.82 19.74
N GLY A 7 19.83 -28.94 19.85
CA GLY A 7 18.71 -29.23 18.94
C GLY A 7 17.50 -28.29 19.08
N LYS A 8 17.39 -27.54 20.19
CA LYS A 8 16.35 -26.51 20.38
C LYS A 8 16.77 -25.15 19.84
N GLU A 9 18.06 -24.82 19.90
CA GLU A 9 18.61 -23.59 19.31
C GLU A 9 18.64 -23.65 17.78
N ASP A 10 19.05 -24.79 17.20
CA ASP A 10 19.10 -24.97 15.75
C ASP A 10 17.71 -24.89 15.12
N LYS A 11 16.71 -25.57 15.70
CA LYS A 11 15.32 -25.52 15.22
C LYS A 11 14.71 -24.10 15.30
N LYS A 12 15.07 -23.34 16.33
CA LYS A 12 14.60 -21.96 16.52
C LYS A 12 15.23 -21.00 15.50
N ASN A 13 16.49 -21.23 15.11
CA ASN A 13 17.15 -20.48 14.06
C ASN A 13 16.56 -20.81 12.68
N ASP A 14 16.29 -22.08 12.39
CA ASP A 14 15.65 -22.52 11.14
C ASP A 14 14.24 -21.92 10.98
N ASP A 15 13.42 -21.92 12.04
CA ASP A 15 12.08 -21.32 12.03
C ASP A 15 12.14 -19.80 11.83
N LEU A 16 13.13 -19.12 12.42
CA LEU A 16 13.33 -17.69 12.26
C LEU A 16 13.76 -17.33 10.83
N ASP A 17 14.66 -18.12 10.23
CA ASP A 17 15.13 -17.89 8.87
C ASP A 17 14.05 -18.21 7.83
N LEU A 18 13.24 -19.25 8.06
CA LEU A 18 12.06 -19.53 7.24
C LEU A 18 11.03 -18.40 7.32
N PHE A 19 10.81 -17.83 8.52
CA PHE A 19 9.89 -16.70 8.70
C PHE A 19 10.41 -15.43 8.02
N LYS A 20 11.69 -15.10 8.15
CA LYS A 20 12.31 -13.96 7.43
C LYS A 20 12.19 -14.14 5.92
N LYS A 21 12.48 -15.33 5.41
CA LYS A 21 12.35 -15.65 4.00
C LYS A 21 10.90 -15.48 3.51
N ARG A 22 9.91 -15.93 4.29
CA ARG A 22 8.48 -15.70 3.97
C ARG A 22 8.11 -14.23 3.97
N ILE A 23 8.72 -13.40 4.82
CA ILE A 23 8.52 -11.95 4.82
C ILE A 23 9.14 -11.32 3.58
N GLU A 24 10.38 -11.68 3.26
CA GLU A 24 11.09 -11.17 2.08
C GLU A 24 10.39 -11.57 0.78
N ASP A 25 9.90 -12.80 0.70
CA ASP A 25 9.16 -13.33 -0.43
C ASP A 25 7.72 -12.79 -0.52
N ALA A 26 7.20 -12.14 0.53
CA ALA A 26 5.85 -11.60 0.50
C ALA A 26 5.73 -10.46 -0.51
N ILE A 27 4.67 -10.52 -1.31
CA ILE A 27 4.40 -9.54 -2.36
C ILE A 27 4.38 -8.12 -1.79
N VAL A 28 3.83 -7.93 -0.58
CA VAL A 28 3.85 -6.63 0.10
C VAL A 28 5.27 -6.09 0.31
N THR A 29 6.23 -6.93 0.70
CA THR A 29 7.62 -6.51 0.90
C THR A 29 8.25 -6.09 -0.42
N GLN A 30 8.00 -6.84 -1.49
CA GLN A 30 8.45 -6.49 -2.85
C GLN A 30 7.87 -5.14 -3.31
N ILE A 31 6.58 -4.88 -3.07
CA ILE A 31 5.92 -3.60 -3.35
C ILE A 31 6.64 -2.44 -2.63
N PHE A 32 6.97 -2.58 -1.35
CA PHE A 32 7.70 -1.53 -0.62
C PHE A 32 9.16 -1.38 -1.10
N MET A 33 9.80 -2.47 -1.55
CA MET A 33 11.14 -2.41 -2.15
C MET A 33 11.14 -1.63 -3.47
N GLU A 34 10.12 -1.79 -4.31
CA GLU A 34 9.98 -1.03 -5.56
C GLU A 34 9.97 0.48 -5.34
N LEU A 35 9.34 0.97 -4.27
CA LEU A 35 9.40 2.39 -3.90
C LEU A 35 10.84 2.85 -3.60
N SER A 36 11.64 1.99 -2.98
CA SER A 36 13.03 2.30 -2.63
C SER A 36 13.92 2.42 -3.88
N VAL A 37 13.65 1.62 -4.91
CA VAL A 37 14.36 1.66 -6.20
C VAL A 37 14.15 3.00 -6.90
N VAL A 38 12.95 3.56 -6.83
CA VAL A 38 12.58 4.81 -7.52
C VAL A 38 12.66 6.06 -6.64
N LYS A 39 13.20 5.96 -5.42
CA LYS A 39 13.16 7.02 -4.39
C LYS A 39 13.70 8.39 -4.86
N ASP A 40 14.70 8.38 -5.73
CA ASP A 40 15.40 9.58 -6.21
C ASP A 40 14.77 10.16 -7.50
N ASN A 41 13.81 9.46 -8.11
CA ASN A 41 13.06 9.92 -9.28
C ASN A 41 11.62 10.25 -8.89
N THR A 42 11.31 11.52 -8.69
CA THR A 42 9.98 11.94 -8.23
C THR A 42 8.84 11.58 -9.20
N ARG A 43 9.10 11.52 -10.52
CA ARG A 43 8.08 11.10 -11.48
C ARG A 43 7.75 9.62 -11.28
N SER A 44 8.78 8.76 -11.28
CA SER A 44 8.60 7.33 -11.09
C SER A 44 7.99 7.01 -9.74
N LEU A 45 8.44 7.68 -8.67
CA LEU A 45 7.89 7.50 -7.33
C LEU A 45 6.38 7.79 -7.26
N VAL A 46 5.90 8.89 -7.89
CA VAL A 46 4.47 9.19 -7.96
C VAL A 46 3.71 8.10 -8.72
N LEU A 47 4.22 7.68 -9.88
CA LEU A 47 3.56 6.69 -10.74
C LEU A 47 3.47 5.31 -10.06
N VAL A 48 4.58 4.84 -9.49
CA VAL A 48 4.66 3.55 -8.79
C VAL A 48 3.77 3.55 -7.55
N THR A 49 3.86 4.60 -6.71
CA THR A 49 3.00 4.72 -5.52
C THR A 49 1.53 4.72 -5.90
N HIS A 50 1.14 5.47 -6.93
CA HIS A 50 -0.25 5.51 -7.37
C HIS A 50 -0.71 4.13 -7.89
N GLY A 51 0.13 3.42 -8.65
CA GLY A 51 -0.19 2.07 -9.12
C GLY A 51 -0.49 1.10 -7.96
N PHE A 52 0.30 1.15 -6.89
CA PHE A 52 0.06 0.32 -5.71
C PHE A 52 -1.18 0.73 -4.92
N ILE A 53 -1.42 2.04 -4.73
CA ILE A 53 -2.66 2.52 -4.13
C ILE A 53 -3.88 2.04 -4.93
N GLU A 54 -3.79 2.05 -6.26
CA GLU A 54 -4.87 1.56 -7.12
C GLU A 54 -5.13 0.05 -6.96
N LEU A 55 -4.07 -0.75 -6.81
CA LEU A 55 -4.20 -2.18 -6.48
C LEU A 55 -4.89 -2.40 -5.12
N LEU A 56 -4.48 -1.65 -4.09
CA LEU A 56 -5.08 -1.72 -2.76
C LEU A 56 -6.56 -1.30 -2.80
N VAL A 57 -6.89 -0.21 -3.50
CA VAL A 57 -8.28 0.23 -3.70
C VAL A 57 -9.12 -0.84 -4.42
N ASN A 58 -8.57 -1.48 -5.45
CA ASN A 58 -9.29 -2.56 -6.15
C ASN A 58 -9.58 -3.75 -5.22
N VAL A 59 -8.67 -4.08 -4.30
CA VAL A 59 -8.92 -5.13 -3.29
C VAL A 59 -10.06 -4.74 -2.34
N LEU A 60 -10.11 -3.49 -1.88
CA LEU A 60 -11.23 -3.03 -1.05
C LEU A 60 -12.55 -3.03 -1.82
N VAL A 61 -12.52 -2.61 -3.10
CA VAL A 61 -13.70 -2.70 -3.97
C VAL A 61 -14.17 -4.15 -4.09
N ASP A 62 -13.27 -5.09 -4.35
CA ASP A 62 -13.57 -6.52 -4.44
C ASP A 62 -14.20 -7.08 -3.17
N HIS A 63 -13.74 -6.61 -2.01
CA HIS A 63 -14.25 -7.05 -0.71
C HIS A 63 -15.61 -6.44 -0.36
N TYR A 64 -15.80 -5.13 -0.53
CA TYR A 64 -16.97 -4.43 0.01
C TYR A 64 -18.13 -4.24 -0.99
N LEU A 65 -17.88 -4.21 -2.29
CA LEU A 65 -18.92 -3.92 -3.28
C LEU A 65 -19.53 -5.21 -3.84
N LYS A 66 -20.86 -5.33 -3.74
CA LYS A 66 -21.62 -6.46 -4.31
C LYS A 66 -21.39 -6.67 -5.82
N ASN A 67 -21.19 -5.57 -6.55
CA ASN A 67 -20.95 -5.57 -8.00
C ASN A 67 -19.47 -5.34 -8.34
N SER A 68 -18.56 -5.72 -7.44
CA SER A 68 -17.13 -5.44 -7.55
C SER A 68 -16.53 -5.82 -8.90
N LYS A 69 -16.85 -7.01 -9.43
CA LYS A 69 -16.36 -7.46 -10.76
C LYS A 69 -16.65 -6.46 -11.88
N LYS A 70 -17.84 -5.84 -11.88
CA LYS A 70 -18.18 -4.79 -12.86
C LYS A 70 -17.36 -3.53 -12.61
N VAL A 71 -17.26 -3.13 -11.35
CA VAL A 71 -16.55 -1.91 -10.94
C VAL A 71 -15.04 -2.00 -11.21
N THR A 72 -14.43 -3.17 -11.03
CA THR A 72 -13.00 -3.35 -11.26
C THR A 72 -12.64 -3.54 -12.74
N SER A 73 -13.52 -4.15 -13.55
CA SER A 73 -13.25 -4.40 -14.98
C SER A 73 -13.67 -3.28 -15.94
N ASP A 74 -14.67 -2.46 -15.60
CA ASP A 74 -15.10 -1.32 -16.42
C ASP A 74 -14.38 -0.03 -16.00
N GLU A 75 -13.14 0.13 -16.45
CA GLU A 75 -12.30 1.30 -16.15
C GLU A 75 -12.86 2.62 -16.71
N ARG A 76 -13.73 2.57 -17.73
CA ARG A 76 -14.33 3.75 -18.34
C ARG A 76 -15.43 4.33 -17.45
N SER A 77 -16.34 3.49 -16.97
CA SER A 77 -17.44 3.93 -16.10
C SER A 77 -17.00 4.07 -14.64
N TYR A 78 -16.00 3.30 -14.22
CA TYR A 78 -15.47 3.30 -12.85
C TYR A 78 -13.97 3.59 -12.85
N PRO A 79 -13.53 4.78 -13.29
CA PRO A 79 -12.14 5.17 -13.15
C PRO A 79 -11.76 5.23 -11.67
N HIS A 80 -10.45 5.19 -11.39
CA HIS A 80 -9.91 5.14 -10.02
C HIS A 80 -10.53 6.18 -9.06
N SER A 81 -10.79 7.41 -9.53
CA SER A 81 -11.45 8.45 -8.72
C SER A 81 -12.85 8.06 -8.24
N ILE A 82 -13.62 7.37 -9.07
CA ILE A 82 -14.97 6.90 -8.72
C ILE A 82 -14.87 5.74 -7.71
N LYS A 83 -13.90 4.84 -7.87
CA LYS A 83 -13.66 3.76 -6.89
C LYS A 83 -13.36 4.30 -5.50
N ILE A 84 -12.47 5.30 -5.39
CA ILE A 84 -12.15 5.95 -4.11
C ILE A 84 -13.36 6.70 -3.54
N LEU A 85 -14.13 7.40 -4.38
CA LEU A 85 -15.36 8.07 -3.95
C LEU A 85 -16.36 7.07 -3.36
N LEU A 86 -16.63 5.95 -4.05
CA LEU A 86 -17.54 4.92 -3.57
C LEU A 86 -17.11 4.36 -2.21
N LEU A 87 -15.81 4.10 -2.02
CA LEU A 87 -15.29 3.63 -0.74
C LEU A 87 -15.40 4.69 0.38
N ASN A 88 -15.28 5.98 0.04
CA ASN A 88 -15.49 7.07 1.00
C ASN A 88 -16.96 7.24 1.39
N GLU A 89 -17.88 7.19 0.42
CA GLU A 89 -19.33 7.21 0.68
C GLU A 89 -19.80 6.03 1.55
N LEU A 90 -19.11 4.89 1.46
CA LEU A 90 -19.34 3.73 2.33
C LEU A 90 -18.67 3.82 3.71
N GLY A 91 -17.89 4.89 3.96
CA GLY A 91 -17.14 5.08 5.21
C GLY A 91 -15.91 4.17 5.37
N ILE A 92 -15.51 3.45 4.32
CA ILE A 92 -14.32 2.58 4.34
C ILE A 92 -13.04 3.41 4.26
N ILE A 93 -13.06 4.47 3.45
CA ILE A 93 -12.01 5.48 3.40
C ILE A 93 -12.54 6.73 4.08
N GLU A 94 -11.83 7.25 5.08
CA GLU A 94 -12.22 8.47 5.77
C GLU A 94 -12.03 9.72 4.89
N ASP A 95 -12.80 10.79 5.14
CA ASP A 95 -12.80 12.03 4.35
C ASP A 95 -11.41 12.66 4.19
N ASN A 96 -10.60 12.64 5.25
CA ASN A 96 -9.25 13.20 5.20
C ASN A 96 -8.34 12.37 4.30
N GLN A 97 -8.45 11.04 4.35
CA GLN A 97 -7.69 10.15 3.48
C GLN A 97 -8.18 10.24 2.03
N TYR A 98 -9.49 10.36 1.80
CA TYR A 98 -10.08 10.64 0.50
C TYR A 98 -9.49 11.91 -0.14
N LYS A 99 -9.39 13.01 0.64
CA LYS A 99 -8.75 14.25 0.17
C LYS A 99 -7.29 14.05 -0.23
N VAL A 100 -6.53 13.23 0.52
CA VAL A 100 -5.14 12.90 0.18
C VAL A 100 -5.07 12.06 -1.09
N PHE A 101 -5.96 11.07 -1.27
CA PHE A 101 -6.04 10.28 -2.51
C PHE A 101 -6.37 11.15 -3.72
N ASP A 102 -7.36 12.03 -3.64
CA ASP A 102 -7.70 12.92 -4.77
C ASP A 102 -6.56 13.88 -5.10
N TRP A 103 -5.89 14.44 -4.08
CA TRP A 103 -4.69 15.25 -4.28
C TRP A 103 -3.57 14.46 -4.97
N PHE A 104 -3.28 13.23 -4.51
CA PHE A 104 -2.21 12.41 -5.07
C PHE A 104 -2.52 11.96 -6.50
N ARG A 105 -3.80 11.67 -6.82
CA ARG A 105 -4.27 11.41 -8.18
C ARG A 105 -4.03 12.59 -9.12
N LYS A 106 -4.30 13.82 -8.66
CA LYS A 106 -3.99 15.04 -9.43
C LYS A 106 -2.48 15.20 -9.64
N LEU A 107 -1.66 14.89 -8.63
CA LEU A 107 -0.20 14.88 -8.76
C LEU A 107 0.28 13.85 -9.79
N ARG A 108 -0.28 12.64 -9.78
CA ARG A 108 -0.02 11.61 -10.79
C ARG A 108 -0.37 12.06 -12.20
N ASN A 109 -1.52 12.72 -12.37
CA ASN A 109 -1.90 13.26 -13.68
C ASN A 109 -0.88 14.31 -14.19
N LYS A 110 -0.33 15.16 -13.31
CA LYS A 110 0.78 16.04 -13.70
C LYS A 110 2.02 15.25 -14.10
N ALA A 111 2.41 14.26 -13.30
CA ALA A 111 3.59 13.43 -13.53
C ALA A 111 3.56 12.70 -14.89
N ALA A 112 2.37 12.23 -15.29
CA ALA A 112 2.16 11.50 -16.54
C ALA A 112 2.14 12.39 -17.79
N HIS A 113 1.63 13.63 -17.70
CA HIS A 113 1.38 14.46 -18.89
C HIS A 113 2.37 15.62 -19.07
N GLN A 114 3.09 16.03 -18.03
CA GLN A 114 4.07 17.10 -18.17
C GLN A 114 5.37 16.57 -18.80
N PRO A 115 5.96 17.26 -19.79
CA PRO A 115 7.24 16.86 -20.39
C PRO A 115 8.37 16.74 -19.36
N ILE A 116 8.44 17.70 -18.44
CA ILE A 116 9.37 17.72 -17.30
C ILE A 116 8.53 17.81 -16.02
N PHE A 117 8.75 16.89 -15.09
CA PHE A 117 8.01 16.81 -13.84
C PHE A 117 8.95 16.68 -12.65
N HIS A 118 8.73 17.54 -11.66
CA HIS A 118 9.34 17.46 -10.34
C HIS A 118 8.32 17.86 -9.30
N VAL A 119 8.36 17.22 -8.13
CA VAL A 119 7.50 17.59 -7.01
C VAL A 119 8.04 18.87 -6.36
N THR A 120 7.20 19.90 -6.27
CA THR A 120 7.58 21.20 -5.70
C THR A 120 7.02 21.40 -4.29
N LYS A 121 7.59 22.35 -3.53
CA LYS A 121 7.01 22.78 -2.23
C LYS A 121 5.54 23.22 -2.36
N ASN A 122 5.18 23.85 -3.49
CA ASN A 122 3.82 24.30 -3.72
C ASN A 122 2.84 23.13 -3.93
N ASP A 123 3.29 22.02 -4.53
CA ASP A 123 2.46 20.82 -4.65
C ASP A 123 2.18 20.19 -3.28
N LEU A 124 3.13 20.30 -2.35
CA LEU A 124 3.10 19.68 -1.02
C LEU A 124 2.53 20.57 0.09
N LYS A 125 2.24 21.85 -0.19
CA LYS A 125 1.96 22.89 0.83
C LYS A 125 0.82 22.56 1.81
N ASN A 126 -0.15 21.77 1.36
CA ASN A 126 -1.33 21.42 2.13
C ASN A 126 -1.19 20.08 2.89
N LEU A 127 -0.07 19.39 2.74
CA LEU A 127 0.15 18.13 3.44
C LEU A 127 0.31 18.33 4.95
N SER A 128 -0.19 17.34 5.68
CA SER A 128 0.01 17.16 7.11
C SER A 128 0.57 15.76 7.33
N PRO A 129 1.53 15.58 8.27
CA PRO A 129 2.24 16.60 9.04
C PRO A 129 3.13 17.54 8.20
N LYS A 130 3.48 18.71 8.76
CA LYS A 130 4.29 19.75 8.09
C LYS A 130 5.63 19.22 7.53
N LYS A 131 6.21 18.16 8.09
CA LYS A 131 7.44 17.52 7.59
C LYS A 131 7.34 17.13 6.11
N PHE A 132 6.15 16.76 5.62
CA PHE A 132 5.94 16.33 4.24
C PHE A 132 5.83 17.48 3.23
N ARG A 133 5.89 18.74 3.69
CA ARG A 133 5.86 19.91 2.79
C ARG A 133 7.19 20.15 2.08
N GLU A 134 8.24 19.45 2.49
CA GLU A 134 9.57 19.54 1.91
C GLU A 134 9.80 18.40 0.89
N PRO A 135 10.16 18.70 -0.38
CA PRO A 135 10.33 17.69 -1.43
C PRO A 135 11.32 16.57 -1.09
N LYS A 136 12.37 16.86 -0.31
CA LYS A 136 13.32 15.84 0.17
C LYS A 136 12.69 14.74 1.02
N ASN A 137 11.51 15.00 1.60
CA ASN A 137 10.75 14.06 2.41
C ASN A 137 9.64 13.35 1.61
N PHE A 138 9.58 13.54 0.29
CA PHE A 138 8.50 13.02 -0.53
C PHE A 138 8.50 11.49 -0.64
N TYR A 139 9.68 10.86 -0.65
CA TYR A 139 9.81 9.41 -0.51
C TYR A 139 9.16 8.89 0.79
N ASN A 140 9.52 9.51 1.92
CA ASN A 140 8.96 9.14 3.22
C ASN A 140 7.44 9.35 3.26
N PHE A 141 6.94 10.41 2.61
CA PHE A 141 5.50 10.60 2.44
C PHE A 141 4.87 9.44 1.68
N CYS A 142 5.40 9.04 0.51
CA CYS A 142 4.83 7.95 -0.28
C CYS A 142 4.84 6.62 0.48
N PHE A 143 5.94 6.35 1.20
CA PHE A 143 6.08 5.17 2.05
C PHE A 143 5.05 5.17 3.20
N GLU A 144 4.96 6.27 3.96
CA GLU A 144 4.01 6.40 5.07
C GLU A 144 2.55 6.43 4.58
N PHE A 145 2.30 6.99 3.40
CA PHE A 145 0.97 7.01 2.79
C PHE A 145 0.49 5.61 2.41
N MET A 146 1.33 4.83 1.73
CA MET A 146 1.02 3.45 1.36
C MET A 146 0.95 2.55 2.60
N GLY A 147 1.92 2.66 3.51
CA GLY A 147 1.94 1.89 4.77
C GLY A 147 0.78 2.22 5.69
N GLY A 148 0.40 3.50 5.79
CA GLY A 148 -0.77 3.92 6.56
C GLY A 148 -2.06 3.32 6.02
N PHE A 149 -2.26 3.37 4.69
CA PHE A 149 -3.43 2.76 4.06
C PHE A 149 -3.44 1.24 4.24
N TRP A 150 -2.28 0.58 4.06
CA TRP A 150 -2.14 -0.85 4.33
C TRP A 150 -2.55 -1.20 5.76
N ASN A 151 -2.02 -0.47 6.74
CA ASN A 151 -2.22 -0.74 8.17
C ASN A 151 -3.69 -0.62 8.61
N GLN A 152 -4.48 0.23 7.94
CA GLN A 152 -5.90 0.40 8.23
C GLN A 152 -6.76 -0.80 7.80
N HIS A 153 -6.30 -1.60 6.83
CA HIS A 153 -7.05 -2.72 6.28
C HIS A 153 -6.24 -4.02 6.22
N ILE A 154 -5.33 -4.22 7.17
CA ILE A 154 -4.45 -5.41 7.25
C ILE A 154 -5.24 -6.71 7.05
N PRO A 155 -6.37 -6.97 7.76
CA PRO A 155 -7.06 -8.25 7.64
C PRO A 155 -7.48 -8.56 6.20
N ILE A 156 -7.82 -7.54 5.41
CA ILE A 156 -8.22 -7.70 4.02
C ILE A 156 -6.99 -7.84 3.13
N PHE A 157 -6.01 -6.93 3.24
CA PHE A 157 -4.87 -6.92 2.34
C PHE A 157 -3.92 -8.10 2.51
N ARG A 158 -3.78 -8.62 3.74
CA ARG A 158 -2.90 -9.77 4.00
C ARG A 158 -3.31 -11.00 3.19
N THR A 159 -4.60 -11.25 3.07
CA THR A 159 -5.13 -12.39 2.30
C THR A 159 -4.70 -12.37 0.84
N LYS A 160 -4.46 -11.17 0.28
CA LYS A 160 -4.12 -11.00 -1.13
C LYS A 160 -2.63 -10.86 -1.40
N PHE A 161 -1.90 -10.12 -0.56
CA PHE A 161 -0.50 -9.74 -0.83
C PHE A 161 0.51 -10.37 0.15
N ALA A 162 0.04 -11.09 1.14
CA ALA A 162 0.88 -11.76 2.14
C ALA A 162 0.24 -13.08 2.64
N PRO A 163 -0.25 -13.96 1.73
CA PRO A 163 -0.83 -15.24 2.16
C PRO A 163 0.25 -16.07 2.87
N GLY A 164 -0.05 -16.57 4.08
CA GLY A 164 0.89 -17.35 4.89
C GLY A 164 1.79 -16.55 5.85
N LEU A 165 1.59 -15.23 5.97
CA LEU A 165 2.21 -14.39 7.00
C LEU A 165 1.34 -14.18 8.25
N GLY A 166 0.20 -14.87 8.38
CA GLY A 166 -0.61 -14.95 9.60
C GLY A 166 -0.26 -16.19 10.42
N GLY A 167 -0.37 -16.11 11.76
CA GLY A 167 -0.25 -17.31 12.61
C GLY A 167 -1.47 -18.22 12.41
N GLU A 168 -1.33 -19.51 12.74
CA GLU A 168 -2.36 -20.57 12.61
C GLU A 168 -3.72 -20.27 13.29
N ASN A 169 -3.87 -19.12 13.96
CA ASN A 169 -5.09 -18.74 14.67
C ASN A 169 -6.03 -17.81 13.87
N ASP A 170 -5.65 -17.36 12.66
CA ASP A 170 -6.51 -16.48 11.85
C ASP A 170 -7.59 -17.25 11.06
N GLU A 171 -7.62 -18.59 11.14
CA GLU A 171 -8.65 -19.44 10.51
C GLU A 171 -9.87 -19.71 11.42
N ALA A 172 -9.91 -19.18 12.65
CA ALA A 172 -10.97 -19.51 13.62
C ALA A 172 -12.23 -18.62 13.55
N ASP A 173 -12.21 -17.47 12.86
CA ASP A 173 -13.35 -16.54 12.82
C ASP A 173 -13.91 -16.33 11.41
N GLY A 174 -14.08 -17.42 10.66
CA GLY A 174 -14.63 -17.42 9.31
C GLY A 174 -15.68 -18.50 9.09
N ILE A 175 -16.94 -18.16 9.41
CA ILE A 175 -18.23 -18.88 9.22
C ILE A 175 -18.73 -19.64 10.44
#